data_AF-A0A7J4EVE1-F1
#
_entry.id   AF-A0A7J4EVE1-F1
#
_cell.length_a   1.000
_cell.length_b   1.000
_cell.length_c   1.000
_cell.angle_alpha   90.00
_cell.angle_beta   90.00
_cell.angle_gamma   90.00
#
_symmetry.space_group_name_H-M   'P 1'
#
loop_
_entity.id
_entity.type
_entity.pdbx_description
1 polymer ?
#
loop_
_entity_poly.entity_id
_entity_poly.type
_entity_poly.pdbx_seq_one_letter_code
_entity_poly.pdbx_strand_id
1 'polypeptide(L)'
;MELSLTDIKLSNPIPVEGEEIKIYAKITNFGNSKVKDVWAVFYYTPELLFKKDRIEKYRNPEYEIHREKIGELDSGKSQVITFGWVAKKDFKSIFVYAEE
;
A
#
# COMPACT_ATOMS: atom_id res chain seq x y z
N MET A 1 -4.18 -15.74 3.09
CA MET A 1 -3.35 -14.70 2.44
C MET A 1 -2.25 -14.36 3.42
N GLU A 2 -1.01 -14.76 3.13
CA GLU A 2 0.14 -14.63 4.06
C GLU A 2 1.09 -13.49 3.64
N LEU A 3 0.70 -12.73 2.61
CA LEU A 3 1.30 -11.45 2.28
C LEU A 3 0.81 -10.40 3.26
N SER A 4 1.71 -9.62 3.84
CA SER A 4 1.36 -8.53 4.74
C SER A 4 2.30 -7.35 4.58
N LEU A 5 1.73 -6.15 4.74
CA LEU A 5 2.49 -4.93 4.90
C LEU A 5 3.16 -4.93 6.28
N THR A 6 4.49 -4.89 6.31
CA THR A 6 5.27 -4.88 7.55
C THR A 6 5.79 -3.51 7.94
N ASP A 7 5.94 -2.62 6.97
CA ASP A 7 6.36 -1.24 7.19
C ASP A 7 5.73 -0.35 6.11
N ILE A 8 5.32 0.86 6.50
CA ILE A 8 4.95 1.92 5.57
C ILE A 8 5.45 3.25 6.14
N LYS A 9 6.18 3.99 5.31
CA LYS A 9 6.76 5.28 5.66
C LYS A 9 6.47 6.27 4.56
N LEU A 10 6.14 7.49 4.97
CA LEU A 10 6.00 8.63 4.08
C LEU A 10 7.17 9.56 4.37
N SER A 11 7.75 10.18 3.34
CA SER A 11 8.81 11.18 3.52
C SER A 11 8.34 12.37 4.37
N ASN A 12 7.04 12.69 4.28
CA ASN A 12 6.33 13.57 5.20
C ASN A 12 5.05 12.83 5.69
N PRO A 13 4.88 12.56 7.00
CA PRO A 13 3.72 11.85 7.52
C PRO A 13 2.42 12.67 7.52
N ILE A 14 2.52 14.00 7.41
CA ILE A 14 1.36 14.92 7.39
C ILE A 14 1.52 15.87 6.19
N PRO A 15 1.47 15.34 4.95
CA PRO A 15 1.62 16.17 3.76
C PRO A 15 0.42 17.09 3.60
N VAL A 16 0.66 18.29 3.09
CA VAL A 16 -0.42 19.19 2.68
C VAL A 16 -0.91 18.85 1.28
N GLU A 17 -2.14 19.23 0.95
CA GLU A 17 -2.68 19.03 -0.40
C GLU A 17 -1.75 19.64 -1.46
N GLY A 18 -1.46 18.85 -2.51
CA GLY A 18 -0.56 19.24 -3.60
C GLY A 18 0.92 19.01 -3.33
N GLU A 19 1.31 18.59 -2.12
CA GLU A 19 2.70 18.25 -1.79
C GLU A 19 3.11 16.91 -2.42
N GLU A 20 4.26 16.88 -3.08
CA GLU A 20 4.87 15.62 -3.55
C GLU A 20 5.64 14.95 -2.42
N ILE A 21 5.28 13.69 -2.12
CA ILE A 21 5.94 12.86 -1.13
C ILE A 21 6.44 11.54 -1.72
N LYS A 22 7.43 10.94 -1.06
CA LYS A 22 7.84 9.56 -1.33
C LYS A 22 7.19 8.62 -0.34
N ILE A 23 6.64 7.53 -0.85
CA ILE A 23 6.06 6.44 -0.07
C ILE A 23 7.00 5.25 -0.16
N TYR A 24 7.27 4.63 0.98
CA TYR A 24 8.08 3.44 1.14
C TYR A 24 7.21 2.38 1.80
N ALA A 25 7.11 1.21 1.21
CA ALA A 25 6.33 0.11 1.78
C ALA A 25 7.08 -1.20 1.68
N LYS A 26 7.08 -1.96 2.78
CA LYS A 26 7.69 -3.29 2.85
C LYS A 26 6.59 -4.33 2.90
N ILE A 27 6.52 -5.18 1.89
CA ILE A 27 5.59 -6.30 1.80
C ILE A 27 6.38 -7.58 2.06
N THR A 28 5.88 -8.41 2.96
CA THR A 28 6.54 -9.65 3.37
C THR A 28 5.62 -10.83 3.11
N ASN A 29 6.18 -11.91 2.55
CA ASN A 29 5.52 -13.20 2.49
C ASN A 29 5.80 -13.96 3.80
N PHE A 30 4.84 -13.99 4.70
CA PHE A 30 4.91 -14.78 5.93
C PHE A 30 4.49 -16.23 5.75
N GLY A 31 4.16 -16.60 4.52
CA GLY A 31 3.68 -17.93 4.23
C GLY A 31 4.76 -18.98 4.17
N ASN A 32 4.33 -20.24 4.15
CA ASN A 32 5.23 -21.38 4.10
C ASN A 32 5.65 -21.75 2.67
N SER A 33 5.12 -21.06 1.65
CA SER A 33 5.41 -21.30 0.24
C SER A 33 5.71 -20.01 -0.51
N LYS A 34 6.37 -20.15 -1.66
CA LYS A 34 6.54 -19.07 -2.63
C LYS A 34 5.18 -18.66 -3.20
N VAL A 35 4.93 -17.35 -3.28
CA VAL A 35 3.77 -16.77 -3.97
C VAL A 35 4.19 -16.26 -5.34
N LYS A 36 3.28 -16.37 -6.33
CA LYS A 36 3.50 -15.92 -7.71
C LYS A 36 2.49 -14.83 -8.06
N ASP A 37 2.75 -14.18 -9.19
CA ASP A 37 1.94 -13.09 -9.76
C ASP A 37 1.50 -12.01 -8.76
N VAL A 38 2.35 -11.72 -7.78
CA VAL A 38 2.01 -10.77 -6.72
C VAL A 38 1.91 -9.35 -7.26
N TRP A 39 0.80 -8.70 -6.93
CA TRP A 39 0.56 -7.27 -7.13
C TRP A 39 0.43 -6.56 -5.80
N ALA A 40 0.99 -5.35 -5.73
CA ALA A 40 0.75 -4.42 -4.64
C ALA A 40 -0.05 -3.23 -5.16
N VAL A 41 -1.19 -2.96 -4.54
CA VAL A 41 -2.06 -1.85 -4.88
C VAL A 41 -2.23 -0.93 -3.68
N PHE A 42 -1.91 0.34 -3.88
CA PHE A 42 -1.89 1.36 -2.84
C PHE A 42 -3.08 2.28 -3.03
N TYR A 43 -3.74 2.62 -1.92
CA TYR A 43 -4.89 3.51 -1.91
C TYR A 43 -4.74 4.58 -0.85
N TYR A 44 -5.12 5.82 -1.16
CA TYR A 44 -5.25 6.87 -0.16
C TYR A 44 -6.67 6.93 0.40
N THR A 45 -6.81 7.48 1.60
CA THR A 45 -8.11 7.65 2.26
C THR A 45 -8.23 9.03 2.89
N PRO A 46 -9.39 9.69 2.76
CA PRO A 46 -9.67 10.97 3.40
C PRO A 46 -10.17 10.84 4.85
N GLU A 47 -10.22 9.62 5.38
CA GLU A 47 -10.59 9.33 6.76
C GLU A 47 -9.70 8.23 7.34
N LEU A 48 -9.56 8.19 8.67
CA LEU A 48 -8.84 7.11 9.33
C LEU A 48 -9.67 5.81 9.31
N LEU A 49 -9.04 4.73 8.85
CA LEU A 49 -9.67 3.42 8.72
C LEU A 49 -9.60 2.64 10.05
N PHE A 50 -10.58 2.86 10.94
CA PHE A 50 -10.67 2.12 12.21
C PHE A 50 -11.48 0.82 12.12
N LYS A 51 -12.26 0.63 11.04
CA LYS A 51 -13.12 -0.55 10.83
C LYS A 51 -12.87 -1.12 9.43
N LYS A 52 -12.74 -2.44 9.34
CA LYS A 52 -12.48 -3.16 8.07
C LYS A 52 -13.54 -2.85 7.01
N ASP A 53 -14.79 -2.67 7.43
CA ASP A 53 -15.93 -2.39 6.54
C ASP A 53 -15.76 -1.09 5.72
N ARG A 54 -14.88 -0.17 6.15
CA ARG A 54 -14.59 1.07 5.43
C ARG A 54 -13.54 0.90 4.33
N ILE A 55 -12.74 -0.16 4.36
CA ILE A 55 -11.65 -0.39 3.39
C ILE A 55 -12.24 -0.63 1.99
N GLU A 56 -13.32 -1.41 1.90
CA GLU A 56 -13.97 -1.75 0.64
C GLU A 56 -14.48 -0.53 -0.12
N LYS A 57 -14.95 0.50 0.58
CA LYS A 57 -15.37 1.79 -0.01
C LYS A 57 -14.25 2.43 -0.83
N TYR A 58 -13.01 2.31 -0.38
CA TYR A 58 -11.84 2.97 -0.96
C TYR A 58 -11.06 2.05 -1.91
N ARG A 59 -11.43 0.77 -2.07
CA ARG A 59 -10.79 -0.14 -3.02
C ARG A 59 -11.38 0.03 -4.43
N ASN A 60 -11.17 1.20 -5.02
CA ASN A 60 -11.61 1.53 -6.37
C ASN A 60 -10.62 2.50 -7.05
N PRO A 61 -10.70 2.68 -8.39
CA PRO A 61 -9.72 3.47 -9.15
C PRO A 61 -9.60 4.94 -8.76
N GLU A 62 -10.61 5.54 -8.14
CA GLU A 62 -10.57 6.96 -7.69
C GLU A 62 -9.52 7.17 -6.58
N TYR A 63 -9.32 6.16 -5.74
CA TYR A 63 -8.43 6.23 -4.58
C TYR A 63 -7.11 5.49 -4.79
N GLU A 64 -6.95 4.77 -5.91
CA GLU A 64 -5.72 4.08 -6.26
C GLU A 64 -4.61 5.11 -6.55
N ILE A 65 -3.48 5.00 -5.85
CA ILE A 65 -2.35 5.92 -5.98
C ILE A 65 -1.13 5.27 -6.63
N HIS A 66 -1.04 3.94 -6.58
CA HIS A 66 0.04 3.17 -7.20
C HIS A 66 -0.34 1.70 -7.31
N ARG A 67 0.11 1.06 -8.38
CA ARG A 67 0.00 -0.39 -8.60
C ARG A 67 1.30 -0.91 -9.19
N GLU A 68 1.83 -1.97 -8.59
CA GLU A 68 3.11 -2.55 -9.00
C GLU A 68 3.07 -4.07 -8.97
N LYS A 69 3.58 -4.70 -10.04
CA LYS A 69 3.80 -6.14 -10.09
C LYS A 69 5.13 -6.46 -9.41
N ILE A 70 5.05 -7.15 -8.26
CA ILE A 70 6.23 -7.72 -7.58
C ILE A 70 6.70 -8.98 -8.32
N GLY A 71 5.78 -9.71 -8.95
CA GLY A 71 6.10 -10.95 -9.65
C GLY A 71 6.08 -12.12 -8.69
N GLU A 72 7.18 -12.41 -8.03
CA GLU A 72 7.27 -13.57 -7.13
C GLU A 72 7.97 -13.23 -5.82
N LEU A 73 7.56 -13.89 -4.73
CA LEU A 73 8.13 -13.66 -3.41
C LEU A 73 8.24 -14.98 -2.63
N ASP A 74 9.47 -15.41 -2.34
CA ASP A 74 9.72 -16.62 -1.56
C ASP A 74 9.26 -16.46 -0.10
N SER A 75 9.01 -17.59 0.57
CA SER A 75 8.68 -17.63 2.00
C SER A 75 9.72 -16.88 2.84
N GLY A 76 9.25 -16.02 3.73
CA GLY A 76 10.07 -15.19 4.62
C GLY A 76 10.78 -14.02 3.93
N LYS A 77 10.67 -13.87 2.60
CA LYS A 77 11.26 -12.74 1.88
C LYS A 77 10.34 -11.53 1.90
N SER A 78 10.96 -10.38 1.69
CA SER A 78 10.28 -9.09 1.61
C SER A 78 10.70 -8.33 0.36
N GLN A 79 9.76 -7.60 -0.21
CA GLN A 79 10.00 -6.62 -1.26
C GLN A 79 9.75 -5.22 -0.69
N VAL A 80 10.63 -4.28 -1.03
CA VAL A 80 10.41 -2.85 -0.75
C VAL A 80 9.94 -2.19 -2.04
N ILE A 81 8.83 -1.46 -1.94
CA ILE A 81 8.25 -0.65 -3.00
C ILE A 81 8.48 0.81 -2.64
N THR A 82 8.89 1.63 -3.60
CA THR A 82 9.10 3.07 -3.42
C THR A 82 8.59 3.83 -4.63
N PHE A 83 7.71 4.79 -4.40
CA PHE A 83 7.15 5.63 -5.46
C PHE A 83 6.85 7.05 -4.96
N GLY A 84 6.74 7.99 -5.90
CA GLY A 84 6.31 9.37 -5.63
C GLY A 84 4.79 9.49 -5.75
N TRP A 85 4.18 10.33 -4.91
CA TRP A 85 2.75 10.63 -4.96
C TRP A 85 2.47 12.07 -4.54
N VAL A 86 1.52 12.70 -5.21
CA VAL A 86 1.05 14.05 -4.87
C VAL A 86 -0.15 13.94 -3.94
N ALA A 87 0.00 14.45 -2.72
CA ALA A 87 -0.99 14.36 -1.67
C ALA A 87 -2.32 15.00 -2.09
N LYS A 88 -3.40 14.25 -1.90
CA LYS A 88 -4.77 14.67 -2.22
C LYS A 88 -5.41 15.41 -1.05
N LYS A 89 -6.42 16.21 -1.37
CA LYS A 89 -7.26 16.87 -0.38
C LYS A 89 -7.77 15.88 0.66
N ASP A 90 -7.82 16.34 1.91
CA ASP A 90 -8.33 15.61 3.07
C ASP A 90 -7.57 14.32 3.40
N PHE A 91 -6.38 14.07 2.84
CA PHE A 91 -5.57 12.88 3.13
C PHE A 91 -5.43 12.59 4.64
N LYS A 92 -5.71 11.33 5.02
CA LYS A 92 -5.54 10.83 6.40
C LYS A 92 -4.71 9.56 6.51
N SER A 93 -4.85 8.62 5.57
CA SER A 93 -4.09 7.37 5.62
C SER A 93 -3.90 6.72 4.25
N ILE A 94 -2.89 5.85 4.16
CA ILE A 94 -2.66 4.94 3.03
C ILE A 94 -2.89 3.52 3.53
N PHE A 95 -3.53 2.69 2.71
CA PHE A 95 -3.53 1.25 2.91
C PHE A 95 -3.05 0.55 1.64
N VAL A 96 -2.59 -0.68 1.82
CA VAL A 96 -2.02 -1.52 0.77
C VAL A 96 -2.79 -2.82 0.72
N TYR A 97 -3.17 -3.22 -0.49
CA TYR A 97 -3.71 -4.53 -0.78
C TYR A 97 -2.67 -5.30 -1.60
N ALA A 98 -2.25 -6.46 -1.10
CA ALA A 98 -1.37 -7.36 -1.83
C ALA A 98 -2.21 -8.55 -2.32
N GLU A 99 -2.25 -8.75 -3.63
CA GLU A 99 -3.04 -9.79 -4.30
C GLU A 99 -2.13 -10.73 -5.10
N GLU A 100 -2.54 -12.00 -5.21
CA GLU A 100 -1.97 -13.04 -6.10
C GLU A 100 -2.97 -13.30 -7.24
#